data_AF-A0AAE9A2B0-F1
#
_entry.id   AF-A0AAE9A2B0-F1
#
_cell.length_a   1.000
_cell.length_b   1.000
_cell.length_c   1.000
_cell.angle_alpha   90.00
_cell.angle_beta   90.00
_cell.angle_gamma   90.00
#
_symmetry.space_group_name_H-M   'P 1'
#
loop_
_entity.id
_entity.type
_entity.pdbx_description
1 polymer ?
#
loop_
_entity_poly.entity_id
_entity_poly.type
_entity_poly.pdbx_seq_one_letter_code
_entity_poly.pdbx_strand_id
1 'polypeptide(L)'
;MGDPKLPALIALVVLAFVANAVAVFTPAWVCMNDYQYDGNYGCTGIVPYYANLDPAWFAAASWLMFISFATFLLMFFFVYNARSKIHHHGYGSHTRKWFHFIALAAFLIVMFTVAAVTLIGVYVSTSFYSDEFYLGYSVWISIGAGVVCLGIMGLAFALSRKDGCC
;
A
#
# COMPACT_ATOMS: atom_id res chain seq x y z
N MET A 1 -29.86 3.59 -12.78
CA MET A 1 -29.32 2.63 -11.78
C MET A 1 -27.80 2.74 -11.82
N GLY A 2 -27.15 3.08 -10.69
CA GLY A 2 -25.69 3.24 -10.65
C GLY A 2 -24.96 1.90 -10.79
N ASP A 3 -23.83 1.88 -11.49
CA ASP A 3 -23.02 0.67 -11.63
C ASP A 3 -22.48 0.22 -10.26
N PRO A 4 -22.80 -0.99 -9.76
CA PRO A 4 -22.33 -1.47 -8.46
C PRO A 4 -20.80 -1.59 -8.36
N LYS A 5 -20.08 -1.59 -9.48
CA LYS A 5 -18.62 -1.65 -9.52
C LYS A 5 -17.96 -0.37 -9.00
N LEU A 6 -18.58 0.79 -9.18
CA LEU A 6 -18.05 2.07 -8.70
C LEU A 6 -18.02 2.18 -7.17
N PRO A 7 -19.11 1.93 -6.42
CA PRO A 7 -19.05 1.92 -4.97
C PRO A 7 -18.15 0.79 -4.42
N ALA A 8 -18.10 -0.37 -5.09
CA ALA A 8 -17.16 -1.43 -4.73
C ALA A 8 -15.69 -0.99 -4.86
N LEU A 9 -15.34 -0.31 -5.96
CA LEU A 9 -14.01 0.27 -6.15
C LEU A 9 -13.64 1.25 -5.03
N ILE A 10 -14.56 2.16 -4.68
CA ILE A 10 -14.36 3.15 -3.62
C ILE A 10 -14.16 2.45 -2.27
N ALA A 11 -14.99 1.45 -1.94
CA ALA A 11 -14.87 0.70 -0.70
C ALA A 11 -13.51 -0.02 -0.59
N LEU A 12 -13.04 -0.64 -1.67
CA LEU A 12 -11.72 -1.29 -1.71
C LEU A 12 -10.58 -0.30 -1.55
N VAL A 13 -10.66 0.88 -2.19
CA VAL A 13 -9.66 1.94 -2.03
C VAL A 13 -9.58 2.41 -0.58
N VAL A 14 -10.71 2.61 0.09
CA VAL A 14 -10.76 2.99 1.51
C VAL A 14 -10.17 1.89 2.39
N LEU A 15 -10.57 0.63 2.16
CA LEU A 15 -10.06 -0.52 2.91
C LEU A 15 -8.54 -0.65 2.78
N ALA A 16 -8.02 -0.60 1.55
CA ALA A 16 -6.60 -0.69 1.26
C ALA A 16 -5.82 0.49 1.86
N PHE A 17 -6.39 1.69 1.82
CA PHE A 17 -5.77 2.86 2.45
C PHE A 17 -5.66 2.71 3.97
N VAL A 18 -6.74 2.30 4.64
CA VAL A 18 -6.72 2.11 6.10
C VAL A 18 -5.72 1.02 6.48
N ALA A 19 -5.73 -0.12 5.77
CA ALA A 19 -4.76 -1.18 5.99
C ALA A 19 -3.31 -0.69 5.78
N ASN A 20 -3.04 0.05 4.71
CA ASN A 20 -1.71 0.61 4.47
C ASN A 20 -1.31 1.65 5.54
N ALA A 21 -2.22 2.53 5.93
CA ALA A 21 -1.96 3.52 6.98
C ALA A 21 -1.62 2.84 8.31
N VAL A 22 -2.40 1.81 8.70
CA VAL A 22 -2.11 0.98 9.87
C VAL A 22 -0.73 0.34 9.70
N ALA A 23 -0.43 -0.29 8.57
CA ALA A 23 0.87 -0.91 8.35
C ALA A 23 2.02 0.10 8.48
N VAL A 24 1.91 1.30 7.89
CA VAL A 24 2.99 2.30 7.88
C VAL A 24 3.23 2.90 9.26
N PHE A 25 2.16 3.22 9.99
CA PHE A 25 2.25 4.00 11.23
C PHE A 25 2.18 3.16 12.51
N THR A 26 2.12 1.83 12.40
CA THR A 26 2.16 0.94 13.58
C THR A 26 3.56 0.39 13.83
N PRO A 27 3.93 0.22 15.12
CA PRO A 27 5.17 -0.43 15.50
C PRO A 27 5.01 -1.95 15.41
N ALA A 28 5.41 -2.56 14.29
CA ALA A 28 5.67 -4.01 14.13
C ALA A 28 6.06 -4.38 12.71
N TRP A 29 7.09 -3.72 12.19
CA TRP A 29 7.73 -4.16 10.94
C TRP A 29 8.77 -5.23 11.19
N VAL A 30 9.64 -4.99 12.17
CA VAL A 30 10.69 -5.91 12.61
C VAL A 30 10.56 -6.07 14.12
N CYS A 31 10.56 -7.30 14.61
CA CYS A 31 10.48 -7.62 16.03
C CYS A 31 11.65 -8.54 16.42
N MET A 32 12.09 -8.45 17.68
CA MET A 32 13.15 -9.30 18.23
C MET A 32 12.59 -10.55 18.94
N ASN A 33 13.30 -11.68 18.86
CA ASN A 33 13.00 -12.94 19.55
C ASN A 33 13.51 -12.91 21.00
N ASP A 34 12.68 -13.44 21.90
CA ASP A 34 12.68 -13.23 23.35
C ASP A 34 13.82 -13.94 24.14
N TYR A 35 14.63 -14.79 23.50
CA TYR A 35 15.44 -15.76 24.24
C TYR A 35 16.83 -15.28 24.69
N GLN A 36 17.33 -14.11 24.26
CA GLN A 36 18.74 -13.76 24.46
C GLN A 36 19.08 -12.44 25.14
N TYR A 37 18.16 -11.50 25.35
CA TYR A 37 18.54 -10.19 25.91
C TYR A 37 17.56 -9.62 26.94
N ASP A 38 18.06 -9.52 28.16
CA ASP A 38 17.42 -8.90 29.31
C ASP A 38 17.29 -7.38 29.06
N GLY A 39 16.08 -6.90 28.77
CA GLY A 39 15.69 -5.52 29.06
C GLY A 39 15.41 -4.54 27.92
N ASN A 40 15.40 -4.91 26.64
CA ASN A 40 14.94 -4.00 25.57
C ASN A 40 13.99 -4.68 24.58
N TYR A 41 12.77 -4.88 25.05
CA TYR A 41 11.66 -5.45 24.30
C TYR A 41 11.15 -4.45 23.26
N GLY A 42 11.13 -4.81 21.97
CA GLY A 42 10.64 -3.88 20.97
C GLY A 42 10.32 -4.48 19.62
N CYS A 43 9.12 -4.16 19.13
CA CYS A 43 8.80 -4.18 17.72
C CYS A 43 9.05 -2.78 17.17
N THR A 44 9.90 -2.68 16.16
CA THR A 44 10.24 -1.41 15.49
C THR A 44 9.29 -1.19 14.33
N GLY A 45 8.71 0.02 14.26
CA GLY A 45 7.90 0.47 13.13
C GLY A 45 8.78 0.94 11.97
N ILE A 46 8.22 1.01 10.77
CA ILE A 46 8.95 1.51 9.60
C ILE A 46 9.08 3.05 9.58
N VAL A 47 8.19 3.75 10.28
CA VAL A 47 8.18 5.20 10.47
C VAL A 47 7.90 5.51 11.95
N PRO A 48 8.63 6.44 12.60
CA PRO A 48 9.75 7.23 12.07
C PRO A 48 11.05 6.43 11.95
N TYR A 49 11.83 6.74 10.91
CA TYR A 49 13.19 6.23 10.71
C TYR A 49 14.19 7.04 11.53
N TYR A 50 15.08 6.37 12.26
CA TYR A 50 16.13 7.01 13.04
C TYR A 50 17.48 6.83 12.35
N ALA A 51 17.89 7.84 11.57
CA ALA A 51 19.07 7.79 10.71
C ALA A 51 20.40 7.42 11.39
N ASN A 52 20.50 7.63 12.71
CA ASN A 52 21.70 7.34 13.48
C ASN A 52 21.71 5.91 14.08
N LEU A 53 20.58 5.21 14.03
CA LEU A 53 20.37 3.91 14.67
C LEU A 53 20.05 2.81 13.65
N ASP A 54 19.39 3.18 12.55
CA ASP A 54 18.85 2.24 11.59
C ASP A 54 19.75 2.13 10.34
N PRO A 55 19.86 0.94 9.73
CA PRO A 55 20.63 0.75 8.51
C PRO A 55 19.99 1.45 7.30
N ALA A 56 20.82 1.86 6.33
CA ALA A 56 20.37 2.62 5.15
C ALA A 56 19.25 1.92 4.35
N TRP A 57 19.21 0.60 4.33
CA TRP A 57 18.16 -0.19 3.68
C TRP A 57 16.78 0.01 4.34
N PHE A 58 16.75 0.20 5.66
CA PHE A 58 15.55 0.51 6.41
C PHE A 58 15.02 1.90 6.05
N ALA A 59 15.92 2.87 5.82
CA ALA A 59 15.57 4.19 5.31
C ALA A 59 14.86 4.10 3.95
N ALA A 60 15.43 3.32 3.02
CA ALA A 60 14.87 3.12 1.70
C ALA A 60 13.48 2.46 1.76
N ALA A 61 13.32 1.42 2.59
CA ALA A 61 12.01 0.79 2.82
C ALA A 61 11.00 1.80 3.40
N SER A 62 11.44 2.61 4.36
CA SER A 62 10.62 3.67 4.97
C SER A 62 10.13 4.69 3.96
N TRP A 63 11.00 5.16 3.08
CA TRP A 63 10.63 6.08 2.02
C TRP A 63 9.64 5.46 1.04
N LEU A 64 9.86 4.21 0.62
CA LEU A 64 8.95 3.50 -0.28
C LEU A 64 7.54 3.38 0.32
N MET A 65 7.43 3.05 1.60
CA MET A 65 6.15 2.94 2.29
C MET A 65 5.50 4.29 2.56
N PHE A 66 6.28 5.34 2.81
CA PHE A 66 5.74 6.70 2.92
C PHE A 66 5.23 7.21 1.56
N ILE A 67 5.96 6.93 0.47
CA ILE A 67 5.51 7.23 -0.90
C ILE A 67 4.28 6.41 -1.26
N SER A 68 4.17 5.15 -0.83
CA SER A 68 2.97 4.33 -1.05
C SER A 68 1.75 4.98 -0.38
N PHE A 69 1.89 5.45 0.86
CA PHE A 69 0.86 6.20 1.57
C PHE A 69 0.47 7.50 0.84
N ALA A 70 1.44 8.30 0.38
CA ALA A 70 1.17 9.49 -0.41
C ALA A 70 0.46 9.17 -1.75
N THR A 71 0.81 8.04 -2.37
CA THR A 71 0.18 7.56 -3.61
C THR A 71 -1.29 7.19 -3.40
N PHE A 72 -1.66 6.69 -2.21
CA PHE A 72 -3.08 6.52 -1.85
C PHE A 72 -3.84 7.84 -1.81
N LEU A 73 -3.24 8.92 -1.30
CA LEU A 73 -3.88 10.25 -1.31
C LEU A 73 -4.13 10.74 -2.74
N LEU A 74 -3.17 10.52 -3.64
CA LEU A 74 -3.36 10.79 -5.07
C LEU A 74 -4.46 9.89 -5.69
N MET A 75 -4.52 8.62 -5.30
CA MET A 75 -5.56 7.71 -5.76
C MET A 75 -6.95 8.18 -5.31
N PHE A 76 -7.12 8.68 -4.08
CA PHE A 76 -8.37 9.32 -3.64
C PHE A 76 -8.76 10.51 -4.50
N PHE A 77 -7.79 11.37 -4.84
CA PHE A 77 -8.02 12.48 -5.76
C PHE A 77 -8.52 11.99 -7.13
N PHE A 78 -7.92 10.93 -7.69
CA PHE A 78 -8.37 10.36 -8.96
C PHE A 78 -9.77 9.74 -8.87
N VAL A 79 -10.08 9.02 -7.80
CA VAL A 79 -11.41 8.45 -7.54
C VAL A 79 -12.46 9.54 -7.40
N TYR A 80 -12.16 10.61 -6.67
CA TYR A 80 -13.06 11.75 -6.51
C TYR A 80 -13.36 12.43 -7.86
N ASN A 81 -12.32 12.69 -8.68
CA ASN A 81 -12.48 13.25 -10.01
C ASN A 81 -13.29 12.32 -10.93
N ALA A 82 -13.02 11.02 -10.89
CA ALA A 82 -13.79 10.03 -11.67
C ALA A 82 -15.27 10.07 -11.27
N ARG A 83 -15.58 10.01 -9.96
CA ARG A 83 -16.95 10.07 -9.44
C ARG A 83 -17.66 11.37 -9.83
N SER A 84 -17.01 12.51 -9.67
CA SER A 84 -17.57 13.82 -10.00
C SER A 84 -17.92 13.89 -11.50
N LYS A 85 -17.01 13.47 -12.37
CA LYS A 85 -17.27 13.46 -13.83
C LYS A 85 -18.40 12.52 -14.22
N ILE A 86 -18.48 11.33 -13.61
CA ILE A 86 -19.58 10.38 -13.85
C ILE A 86 -20.92 10.97 -13.41
N HIS A 87 -20.95 11.68 -12.29
CA HIS A 87 -22.18 12.32 -11.80
C HIS A 87 -22.67 13.45 -12.72
N HIS A 88 -21.75 14.25 -13.27
CA HIS A 88 -22.10 15.40 -14.10
C HIS A 88 -22.33 15.07 -15.59
N HIS A 89 -21.58 14.12 -16.16
CA HIS A 89 -21.57 13.86 -17.61
C HIS A 89 -21.91 12.41 -17.97
N GLY A 90 -22.16 11.54 -16.99
CA GLY A 90 -22.29 10.10 -17.20
C GLY A 90 -20.95 9.42 -17.49
N TYR A 91 -21.00 8.14 -17.84
CA TYR A 91 -19.84 7.38 -18.27
C TYR A 91 -19.48 7.73 -19.72
N GLY A 92 -18.21 8.02 -20.00
CA GLY A 92 -17.76 8.36 -21.36
C GLY A 92 -16.24 8.29 -21.53
N SER A 93 -15.74 8.58 -22.72
CA SER A 93 -14.29 8.49 -23.03
C SER A 93 -13.41 9.33 -22.08
N HIS A 94 -13.94 10.44 -21.54
CA HIS A 94 -13.23 11.29 -20.59
C HIS A 94 -13.06 10.67 -19.18
N THR A 95 -13.90 9.72 -18.76
CA THR A 95 -13.78 9.02 -17.46
C THR A 95 -12.74 7.90 -17.51
N ARG A 96 -12.51 7.32 -18.69
CA ARG A 96 -11.56 6.22 -18.92
C ARG A 96 -10.14 6.53 -18.48
N LYS A 97 -9.67 7.77 -18.72
CA LYS A 97 -8.31 8.22 -18.33
C LYS A 97 -8.12 8.16 -16.80
N TRP A 98 -9.15 8.52 -16.03
CA TRP A 98 -9.08 8.48 -14.56
C TRP A 98 -8.99 7.05 -14.03
N PHE A 99 -9.71 6.11 -14.62
CA PHE A 99 -9.57 4.69 -14.26
C PHE A 99 -8.17 4.13 -14.56
N HIS A 100 -7.52 4.59 -15.63
CA HIS A 100 -6.13 4.21 -15.91
C HIS A 100 -5.16 4.80 -14.89
N PHE A 101 -5.37 6.06 -14.46
CA PHE A 101 -4.58 6.65 -13.38
C PHE A 101 -4.77 5.94 -12.04
N ILE A 102 -5.99 5.50 -11.71
CA ILE A 102 -6.26 4.68 -10.52
C ILE A 102 -5.52 3.34 -10.60
N ALA A 103 -5.60 2.66 -11.75
CA ALA A 103 -4.90 1.39 -11.96
C ALA A 103 -3.37 1.56 -11.86
N LEU A 104 -2.82 2.64 -12.44
CA LEU A 104 -1.40 2.96 -12.35
C LEU A 104 -0.97 3.25 -10.91
N ALA A 105 -1.75 4.03 -10.17
CA ALA A 105 -1.47 4.33 -8.76
C ALA A 105 -1.48 3.05 -7.91
N ALA A 106 -2.49 2.19 -8.10
CA ALA A 106 -2.56 0.91 -7.41
C ALA A 106 -1.37 -0.02 -7.75
N PHE A 107 -0.93 -0.04 -9.01
CA PHE A 107 0.27 -0.77 -9.42
C PHE A 107 1.54 -0.25 -8.73
N LEU A 108 1.73 1.07 -8.69
CA LEU A 108 2.88 1.68 -8.01
C LEU A 108 2.89 1.36 -6.51
N ILE A 109 1.73 1.40 -5.85
CA ILE A 109 1.60 1.00 -4.44
C ILE A 109 2.06 -0.44 -4.22
N VAL A 110 1.63 -1.38 -5.08
CA VAL A 110 2.06 -2.79 -5.00
C VAL A 110 3.57 -2.90 -5.17
N MET A 111 4.14 -2.21 -6.18
CA MET A 111 5.58 -2.22 -6.43
C MET A 111 6.38 -1.69 -5.25
N PHE A 112 5.97 -0.56 -4.66
CA PHE A 112 6.64 0.01 -3.49
C PHE A 112 6.52 -0.89 -2.26
N THR A 113 5.37 -1.51 -2.05
CA THR A 113 5.14 -2.45 -0.94
C THR A 113 6.04 -3.68 -1.08
N VAL A 114 6.08 -4.30 -2.26
CA VAL A 114 6.94 -5.46 -2.53
C VAL A 114 8.41 -5.12 -2.36
N ALA A 115 8.85 -3.96 -2.87
CA ALA A 115 10.23 -3.51 -2.71
C ALA A 115 10.60 -3.27 -1.24
N ALA A 116 9.74 -2.60 -0.47
CA ALA A 116 9.96 -2.37 0.97
C ALA A 116 10.03 -3.68 1.76
N VAL A 117 9.09 -4.60 1.53
CA VAL A 117 9.08 -5.92 2.20
C VAL A 117 10.31 -6.74 1.82
N THR A 118 10.75 -6.69 0.56
CA THR A 118 11.95 -7.40 0.12
C THR A 118 13.21 -6.82 0.78
N LEU A 119 13.35 -5.50 0.85
CA LEU A 119 14.50 -4.86 1.50
C LEU A 119 14.61 -5.25 2.97
N ILE A 120 13.50 -5.21 3.71
CA ILE A 120 13.47 -5.60 5.13
C ILE A 120 13.65 -7.11 5.29
N GLY A 121 12.99 -7.92 4.47
CA GLY A 121 13.07 -9.38 4.53
C GLY A 121 14.48 -9.90 4.26
N VAL A 122 15.18 -9.33 3.26
CA VAL A 122 16.58 -9.66 2.98
C VAL A 122 17.48 -9.20 4.11
N TYR A 123 17.26 -8.02 4.69
CA TYR A 123 18.03 -7.56 5.84
C TYR A 123 17.89 -8.52 7.03
N VAL A 124 16.67 -8.93 7.37
CA VAL A 124 16.42 -9.88 8.47
C VAL A 124 17.12 -11.22 8.19
N SER A 125 16.99 -11.75 6.97
CA SER A 125 17.57 -13.07 6.63
C SER A 125 19.10 -13.09 6.51
N THR A 126 19.73 -11.96 6.18
CA THR A 126 21.19 -11.87 5.99
C THR A 126 21.92 -11.30 7.20
N SER A 127 21.20 -10.77 8.17
CA SER A 127 21.79 -10.29 9.41
C SER A 127 22.46 -11.46 10.15
N PHE A 128 23.63 -11.21 10.76
CA PHE A 128 24.36 -12.20 11.58
C PHE A 128 23.53 -12.73 12.76
N TYR A 129 22.41 -12.06 13.06
CA TYR A 129 21.45 -12.36 14.11
C TYR A 129 20.09 -12.79 13.50
N SER A 130 20.10 -13.53 12.39
CA SER A 130 18.87 -13.93 11.68
C SER A 130 17.86 -14.67 12.56
N ASP A 131 18.31 -15.33 13.62
CA ASP A 131 17.44 -16.03 14.58
C ASP A 131 16.86 -15.09 15.65
N GLU A 132 17.42 -13.89 15.79
CA GLU A 132 16.97 -12.87 16.74
C GLU A 132 15.90 -11.95 16.16
N PHE A 133 15.72 -11.87 14.83
CA PHE A 133 14.77 -10.95 14.20
C PHE A 133 13.71 -11.65 13.35
N TYR A 134 12.46 -11.20 13.43
CA TYR A 134 11.37 -11.68 12.58
C TYR A 134 10.47 -10.54 12.09
N LEU A 135 9.73 -10.81 11.01
CA LEU A 135 8.79 -9.86 10.41
C LEU A 135 7.51 -9.76 11.25
N GLY A 136 7.16 -8.55 11.69
CA GLY A 136 5.99 -8.31 12.52
C GLY A 136 4.68 -8.20 11.73
N TYR A 137 3.57 -7.99 12.45
CA TYR A 137 2.22 -7.96 11.85
C TYR A 137 2.03 -6.85 10.81
N SER A 138 2.72 -5.71 10.93
CA SER A 138 2.56 -4.56 10.04
C SER A 138 2.99 -4.91 8.61
N VAL A 139 4.00 -5.77 8.44
CA VAL A 139 4.41 -6.30 7.13
C VAL A 139 3.28 -7.08 6.48
N TRP A 140 2.63 -7.98 7.23
CA TRP A 140 1.53 -8.80 6.71
C TRP A 140 0.30 -7.98 6.36
N ILE A 141 -0.02 -6.95 7.16
CA ILE A 141 -1.08 -5.99 6.85
C ILE A 141 -0.74 -5.24 5.55
N SER A 142 0.51 -4.83 5.35
CA SER A 142 0.93 -4.15 4.11
C SER A 142 0.78 -5.05 2.88
N ILE A 143 1.14 -6.33 2.99
CA ILE A 143 0.95 -7.33 1.92
C ILE A 143 -0.55 -7.47 1.63
N GLY A 144 -1.39 -7.58 2.67
CA GLY A 144 -2.84 -7.61 2.51
C GLY A 144 -3.39 -6.39 1.77
N ALA A 145 -2.92 -5.19 2.11
CA ALA A 145 -3.27 -3.96 1.38
C ALA A 145 -2.84 -4.03 -0.10
N GLY A 146 -1.65 -4.55 -0.37
CA GLY A 146 -1.15 -4.79 -1.74
C GLY A 146 -2.03 -5.76 -2.54
N VAL A 147 -2.51 -6.86 -1.94
CA VAL A 147 -3.44 -7.78 -2.60
C VAL A 147 -4.76 -7.08 -2.94
N VAL A 148 -5.29 -6.26 -2.02
CA VAL A 148 -6.49 -5.47 -2.30
C VAL A 148 -6.25 -4.48 -3.45
N CYS A 149 -5.05 -3.89 -3.55
CA CYS A 149 -4.67 -3.04 -4.68
C CYS A 149 -4.70 -3.77 -6.03
N LEU A 150 -4.34 -5.05 -6.10
CA LEU A 150 -4.52 -5.85 -7.33
C LEU A 150 -6.01 -5.97 -7.71
N GLY A 151 -6.89 -6.13 -6.72
CA GLY A 151 -8.34 -6.10 -6.92
C GLY A 151 -8.83 -4.75 -7.45
N ILE A 152 -8.32 -3.65 -6.90
CA ILE A 152 -8.59 -2.27 -7.37
C ILE A 152 -8.17 -2.12 -8.83
N MET A 153 -6.97 -2.59 -9.20
CA MET A 153 -6.49 -2.56 -10.59
C MET A 153 -7.45 -3.31 -11.53
N GLY A 154 -7.84 -4.54 -11.16
CA GLY A 154 -8.76 -5.35 -11.97
C GLY A 154 -10.12 -4.69 -12.18
N LEU A 155 -10.70 -4.12 -11.11
CA LEU A 155 -11.97 -3.41 -11.18
C LEU A 155 -11.87 -2.10 -11.97
N ALA A 156 -10.78 -1.34 -11.82
CA ALA A 156 -10.54 -0.13 -12.59
C ALA A 156 -10.45 -0.44 -14.09
N PHE A 157 -9.76 -1.52 -14.48
CA PHE A 157 -9.73 -1.95 -15.88
C PHE A 157 -11.10 -2.41 -16.38
N ALA A 158 -11.85 -3.17 -15.58
CA ALA A 158 -13.20 -3.60 -15.94
C ALA A 158 -14.16 -2.42 -16.17
N LEU A 159 -14.09 -1.39 -15.33
CA LEU A 159 -14.83 -0.14 -15.50
C LEU A 159 -14.37 0.62 -16.75
N SER A 160 -13.06 0.69 -17.00
CA SER A 160 -12.51 1.38 -18.17
C SER A 160 -12.93 0.78 -19.53
N ARG A 161 -13.23 -0.53 -19.57
CA ARG A 161 -13.66 -1.24 -20.79
C ARG A 161 -15.16 -1.09 -21.03
N LYS A 162 -15.97 -1.01 -19.98
CA LYS A 162 -17.42 -0.82 -20.09
C LYS A 162 -17.77 0.49 -20.81
N ASP A 163 -16.93 1.51 -20.65
CA ASP A 163 -17.10 2.83 -21.26
C ASP A 163 -16.77 2.89 -22.76
N GLY A 164 -16.29 1.79 -23.36
CA GLY A 164 -15.86 1.73 -24.78
C GLY A 164 -16.81 1.01 -25.73
N CYS A 165 -17.96 0.54 -25.26
CA CYS A 165 -18.95 -0.21 -26.07
C CYS A 165 -20.23 0.59 -26.38
N CYS A 166 -20.17 1.92 -26.33
CA CYS A 166 -21.22 2.80 -26.85
C CYS A 166 -20.68 3.57 -28.04
#